data_AF-A0A3D5K2R9-F1
#
_entry.id   AF-A0A3D5K2R9-F1
#
_cell.length_a   1.000
_cell.length_b   1.000
_cell.length_c   1.000
_cell.angle_alpha   90.00
_cell.angle_beta   90.00
_cell.angle_gamma   90.00
#
_symmetry.space_group_name_H-M   'P 1'
#
loop_
_entity.id
_entity.type
_entity.pdbx_description
1 polymer ?
#
loop_
_entity_poly.entity_id
_entity_poly.type
_entity_poly.pdbx_seq_one_letter_code
_entity_poly.pdbx_strand_id
1 'polypeptide(L)'
;MTLSAQPQHPCPIPVAELINLDRHPVDRPDSPRYAALVAETRAKLDDDGCAVIPQLLHGKALPVMSSEILGIRPFLHESKIHINPYFSEGDSSLPKDHAINTFAERSGGFIPRDAFAATSAIDAVYQWPPLLAFIADCLDLPEIYCYADPLAGLTINVLDPGQQFAWHYDTNDFAVTILVDEASEGGLFQYSPNIRTAGDE
;
A
#
# COMPACT_ATOMS: atom_id res chain seq x y z
N MET A 1 -11.43 21.08 -24.61
CA MET A 1 -10.77 21.38 -23.33
C MET A 1 -9.38 20.78 -23.40
N THR A 2 -8.35 21.62 -23.45
CA THR A 2 -6.96 21.19 -23.44
C THR A 2 -6.66 20.58 -22.07
N LEU A 3 -6.44 19.26 -22.03
CA LEU A 3 -5.80 18.59 -20.91
C LEU A 3 -4.47 19.33 -20.67
N SER A 4 -4.39 20.13 -19.61
CA SER A 4 -3.10 20.62 -19.16
C SER A 4 -2.29 19.38 -18.82
N ALA A 5 -1.22 19.11 -19.57
CA ALA A 5 -0.31 18.03 -19.23
C ALA A 5 0.09 18.20 -17.77
N GLN A 6 -0.27 17.24 -16.92
CA GLN A 6 0.21 17.26 -15.54
C GLN A 6 1.74 17.30 -15.61
N PRO A 7 2.39 18.16 -14.80
CA PRO A 7 3.84 18.25 -14.81
C PRO A 7 4.42 16.87 -14.55
N GLN A 8 5.26 16.40 -15.46
CA GLN A 8 5.92 15.12 -15.34
C GLN A 8 6.80 15.12 -14.08
N HIS A 9 6.70 14.06 -13.28
CA HIS A 9 7.52 13.89 -12.09
C HIS A 9 9.01 14.01 -12.46
N PRO A 10 9.86 14.72 -11.69
CA PRO A 10 11.26 14.96 -12.07
C PRO A 10 12.18 13.76 -11.80
N CYS A 11 11.61 12.56 -11.66
CA CYS A 11 12.40 11.34 -11.50
C CYS A 11 13.20 11.10 -12.80
N PRO A 12 14.51 10.85 -12.73
CA PRO A 12 15.33 10.65 -13.92
C PRO A 12 15.06 9.31 -14.62
N ILE A 13 14.38 8.37 -13.95
CA ILE A 13 14.02 7.07 -14.51
C ILE A 13 12.57 7.15 -15.00
N PRO A 14 12.29 6.80 -16.28
CA PRO A 14 10.91 6.70 -16.74
C PRO A 14 10.12 5.68 -15.90
N VAL A 15 8.97 6.07 -15.35
CA VAL A 15 8.18 5.19 -14.48
C VAL A 15 7.79 3.87 -15.17
N ALA A 16 7.58 3.91 -16.48
CA ALA A 16 7.33 2.72 -17.29
C ALA A 16 8.47 1.67 -17.26
N GLU A 17 9.71 2.07 -16.95
CA GLU A 17 10.84 1.15 -16.76
C GLU A 17 10.92 0.58 -15.32
N LEU A 18 10.20 1.19 -14.38
CA LEU A 18 10.09 0.73 -12.99
C LEU A 18 8.97 -0.31 -12.81
N ILE A 19 8.02 -0.36 -13.75
CA ILE A 19 6.87 -1.28 -13.73
C ILE A 19 7.10 -2.40 -14.76
N ASN A 20 6.70 -3.62 -14.41
CA ASN A 20 6.79 -4.78 -15.29
C ASN A 20 5.66 -4.80 -16.33
N LEU A 21 5.68 -3.85 -17.27
CA LEU A 21 4.61 -3.67 -18.27
C LEU A 21 4.49 -4.82 -19.27
N ASP A 22 5.55 -5.62 -19.43
CA ASP A 22 5.50 -6.84 -20.23
C ASP A 22 4.57 -7.88 -19.61
N ARG A 23 4.51 -7.94 -18.26
CA ARG A 23 3.61 -8.81 -17.52
C ARG A 23 2.25 -8.15 -17.25
N HIS A 24 2.28 -6.90 -16.79
CA HIS A 24 1.13 -6.14 -16.32
C HIS A 24 1.00 -4.83 -17.11
N PRO A 25 0.31 -4.82 -18.27
CA PRO A 25 0.26 -3.67 -19.17
C PRO A 25 -0.70 -2.58 -18.67
N VAL A 26 -0.48 -2.10 -17.44
CA VAL A 26 -1.32 -1.09 -16.75
C VAL A 26 -1.37 0.26 -17.47
N ASP A 27 -0.46 0.49 -18.43
CA ASP A 27 -0.41 1.67 -19.29
C ASP A 27 -1.19 1.54 -20.61
N ARG A 28 -1.87 0.41 -20.84
CA ARG A 28 -2.57 0.10 -22.10
C ARG A 28 -4.05 -0.21 -21.83
N PRO A 29 -4.85 0.78 -21.39
CA PRO A 29 -6.25 0.56 -20.98
C PRO A 29 -7.12 -0.05 -22.08
N ASP A 30 -6.83 0.28 -23.35
CA ASP A 30 -7.57 -0.24 -24.51
C ASP A 30 -7.18 -1.68 -24.91
N SER A 31 -6.23 -2.31 -24.21
CA SER A 31 -5.74 -3.64 -24.57
C SER A 31 -6.56 -4.77 -23.94
N PRO A 32 -6.78 -5.90 -24.65
CA PRO A 32 -7.43 -7.06 -24.07
C PRO A 32 -6.71 -7.62 -22.83
N ARG A 33 -5.38 -7.45 -22.76
CA ARG A 33 -4.58 -7.88 -21.61
C ARG A 33 -4.83 -7.03 -20.37
N TYR A 34 -5.02 -5.72 -20.53
CA TYR A 34 -5.40 -4.84 -19.44
C TYR A 34 -6.78 -5.20 -18.89
N ALA A 35 -7.78 -5.34 -19.78
CA ALA A 35 -9.14 -5.71 -19.38
C ALA A 35 -9.17 -7.06 -18.63
N ALA A 36 -8.38 -8.05 -19.08
CA ALA A 36 -8.25 -9.33 -18.39
C ALA A 36 -7.62 -9.18 -16.98
N LEU A 37 -6.58 -8.34 -16.84
CA LEU A 37 -5.95 -8.07 -15.55
C LEU A 37 -6.91 -7.40 -14.56
N VAL A 38 -7.68 -6.41 -15.02
CA VAL A 38 -8.71 -5.75 -14.20
C VAL A 38 -9.78 -6.76 -13.77
N ALA A 39 -10.28 -7.57 -14.69
CA ALA A 39 -11.31 -8.57 -14.39
C ALA A 39 -10.81 -9.64 -13.38
N GLU A 40 -9.57 -10.12 -13.53
CA GLU A 40 -8.95 -11.04 -12.57
C GLU A 40 -8.77 -10.39 -11.19
N THR A 41 -8.33 -9.13 -11.15
CA THR A 41 -8.12 -8.40 -9.90
C THR A 41 -9.44 -8.17 -9.17
N ARG A 42 -10.49 -7.71 -9.88
CA ARG A 42 -11.84 -7.57 -9.34
C ARG A 42 -12.37 -8.88 -8.77
N ALA A 43 -12.26 -9.98 -9.52
CA ALA A 43 -12.74 -11.29 -9.06
C ALA A 43 -12.06 -11.74 -7.75
N LYS A 44 -10.77 -11.45 -7.56
CA LYS A 44 -10.06 -11.75 -6.31
C LYS A 44 -10.49 -10.83 -5.16
N LEU A 45 -10.68 -9.54 -5.44
CA LEU A 45 -11.18 -8.60 -4.44
C LEU A 45 -12.60 -8.98 -3.98
N ASP A 46 -13.48 -9.40 -4.90
CA ASP A 46 -14.84 -9.81 -4.59
C ASP A 46 -14.90 -11.10 -3.76
N ASP A 47 -13.99 -12.05 -4.02
CA ASP A 47 -13.94 -13.36 -3.34
C ASP A 47 -13.27 -13.28 -1.96
N ASP A 48 -12.13 -12.58 -1.87
CA ASP A 48 -11.20 -12.66 -0.73
C ASP A 48 -10.86 -11.30 -0.10
N GLY A 49 -11.43 -10.20 -0.61
CA GLY A 49 -11.13 -8.84 -0.13
C GLY A 49 -9.68 -8.38 -0.38
N CYS A 50 -8.88 -9.19 -1.06
CA CYS A 50 -7.46 -8.93 -1.34
C CYS A 50 -7.09 -9.48 -2.72
N ALA A 51 -6.31 -8.71 -3.48
CA ALA A 51 -5.75 -9.16 -4.74
C ALA A 51 -4.24 -8.91 -4.77
N VAL A 52 -3.48 -9.97 -5.05
CA VAL A 52 -2.03 -9.89 -5.22
C VAL A 52 -1.68 -9.80 -6.70
N ILE A 53 -0.93 -8.76 -7.06
CA ILE A 53 -0.36 -8.55 -8.40
C ILE A 53 1.15 -8.83 -8.32
N PRO A 54 1.57 -10.09 -8.51
CA PRO A 54 2.96 -10.47 -8.28
C PRO A 54 3.88 -9.84 -9.33
N GLN A 55 5.06 -9.40 -8.90
CA GLN A 55 6.06 -8.79 -9.78
C GLN A 55 5.53 -7.57 -10.55
N LEU A 56 4.71 -6.74 -9.89
CA LEU A 56 4.27 -5.44 -10.41
C LEU A 56 5.47 -4.56 -10.74
N LEU A 57 6.41 -4.43 -9.80
CA LEU A 57 7.68 -3.76 -10.03
C LEU A 57 8.55 -4.59 -10.97
N HIS A 58 9.22 -3.91 -11.89
CA HIS A 58 10.29 -4.52 -12.67
C HIS A 58 11.47 -4.85 -11.74
N GLY A 59 12.14 -5.99 -11.93
CA GLY A 59 13.21 -6.43 -11.02
C GLY A 59 14.39 -5.44 -10.88
N LYS A 60 14.59 -4.56 -11.87
CA LYS A 60 15.57 -3.48 -11.82
C LYS A 60 15.17 -2.30 -10.91
N ALA A 61 13.87 -2.15 -10.62
CA ALA A 61 13.36 -1.10 -9.74
C ALA A 61 13.67 -1.38 -8.26
N LEU A 62 13.61 -2.65 -7.86
CA LEU A 62 13.84 -3.08 -6.48
C LEU A 62 15.14 -2.53 -5.86
N PRO A 63 16.34 -2.70 -6.46
CA PRO A 63 17.56 -2.15 -5.87
C PRO A 63 17.61 -0.61 -5.83
N VAL A 64 16.92 0.07 -6.75
CA VAL A 64 16.82 1.54 -6.74
C VAL A 64 15.96 1.99 -5.57
N MET A 65 14.76 1.42 -5.44
CA MET A 65 13.81 1.73 -4.38
C MET A 65 14.34 1.36 -2.99
N SER A 66 14.98 0.20 -2.86
CA SER A 66 15.64 -0.23 -1.61
C SER A 66 16.74 0.77 -1.20
N SER A 67 17.56 1.21 -2.15
CA SER A 67 18.59 2.24 -1.89
C SER A 67 17.99 3.58 -1.47
N GLU A 68 16.87 4.00 -2.09
CA GLU A 68 16.13 5.21 -1.68
C GLU A 68 15.63 5.08 -0.23
N ILE A 69 14.99 3.96 0.12
CA ILE A 69 14.48 3.67 1.46
C ILE A 69 15.61 3.71 2.50
N LEU A 70 16.75 3.07 2.21
CA LEU A 70 17.92 3.13 3.09
C LEU A 70 18.45 4.56 3.26
N GLY A 71 18.43 5.36 2.21
CA GLY A 71 18.85 6.77 2.25
C GLY A 71 17.96 7.66 3.11
N ILE A 72 16.66 7.38 3.16
CA ILE A 72 15.69 8.12 3.98
C ILE A 72 15.41 7.49 5.35
N ARG A 73 16.04 6.35 5.68
CA ARG A 73 15.91 5.68 6.98
C ARG A 73 16.16 6.60 8.20
N PRO A 74 17.03 7.63 8.17
CA PRO A 74 17.15 8.58 9.29
C PRO A 74 15.86 9.33 9.66
N PHE A 75 14.86 9.38 8.77
CA PHE A 75 13.55 9.97 9.02
C PHE A 75 12.53 8.96 9.58
N LEU A 76 12.94 7.73 9.88
CA LEU A 76 12.08 6.70 10.47
C LEU A 76 11.56 7.14 11.83
N HIS A 77 10.24 7.16 11.96
CA HIS A 77 9.57 7.35 13.24
C HIS A 77 9.05 6.02 13.77
N GLU A 78 9.72 5.50 14.81
CA GLU A 78 9.36 4.24 15.44
C GLU A 78 8.35 4.43 16.57
N SER A 79 7.47 3.45 16.72
CA SER A 79 6.51 3.37 17.81
C SER A 79 6.42 1.95 18.35
N LYS A 80 6.17 1.84 19.66
CA LYS A 80 5.84 0.57 20.32
C LYS A 80 4.68 0.82 21.27
N ILE A 81 3.52 0.27 20.92
CA ILE A 81 2.25 0.47 21.64
C ILE A 81 1.50 -0.85 21.72
N HIS A 82 0.58 -0.97 22.68
CA HIS A 82 -0.39 -2.07 22.69
C HIS A 82 -1.71 -1.55 22.15
N ILE A 83 -2.28 -2.23 21.17
CA ILE A 83 -3.55 -1.85 20.54
C ILE A 83 -4.52 -3.04 20.54
N ASN A 84 -5.81 -2.74 20.56
CA ASN A 84 -6.83 -3.67 20.10
C ASN A 84 -7.08 -3.46 18.59
N PRO A 85 -7.85 -4.36 17.91
CA PRO A 85 -8.07 -4.24 16.48
C PRO A 85 -8.78 -2.97 15.99
N TYR A 86 -9.34 -2.16 16.90
CA TYR A 86 -10.14 -0.97 16.62
C TYR A 86 -9.46 0.33 17.06
N PHE A 87 -8.21 0.28 17.52
CA PHE A 87 -7.47 1.43 18.08
C PHE A 87 -8.24 2.20 19.17
N SER A 88 -8.96 1.48 20.03
CA SER A 88 -9.80 2.06 21.08
C SER A 88 -9.38 1.64 22.50
N GLU A 89 -10.00 2.26 23.49
CA GLU A 89 -9.97 1.76 24.86
C GLU A 89 -10.76 0.45 24.98
N GLY A 90 -10.44 -0.36 25.98
CA GLY A 90 -11.22 -1.56 26.30
C GLY A 90 -12.62 -1.21 26.84
N ASP A 91 -13.54 -2.17 26.75
CA ASP A 91 -14.90 -2.06 27.28
C ASP A 91 -15.16 -3.11 28.37
N SER A 92 -15.26 -2.64 29.61
CA SER A 92 -15.53 -3.48 30.78
C SER A 92 -16.91 -4.14 30.81
N SER A 93 -17.84 -3.71 29.95
CA SER A 93 -19.16 -4.35 29.79
C SER A 93 -19.10 -5.62 28.95
N LEU A 94 -18.02 -5.81 28.19
CA LEU A 94 -17.79 -6.96 27.31
C LEU A 94 -16.87 -8.00 27.95
N PRO A 95 -16.89 -9.27 27.48
CA PRO A 95 -15.98 -10.30 27.95
C PRO A 95 -14.50 -9.93 27.82
N LYS A 96 -13.64 -10.48 28.68
CA LYS A 96 -12.19 -10.20 28.65
C LYS A 96 -11.50 -10.69 27.38
N ASP A 97 -12.06 -11.73 26.75
CA ASP A 97 -11.61 -12.32 25.49
C ASP A 97 -12.30 -11.72 24.26
N HIS A 98 -13.12 -10.67 24.43
CA HIS A 98 -13.65 -9.89 23.32
C HIS A 98 -12.50 -9.19 22.55
N ALA A 99 -12.64 -9.00 21.24
CA ALA A 99 -11.61 -8.38 20.40
C ALA A 99 -11.21 -6.98 20.91
N ILE A 100 -12.19 -6.14 21.30
CA ILE A 100 -11.95 -4.81 21.91
C ILE A 100 -11.12 -4.85 23.21
N ASN A 101 -11.15 -5.97 23.94
CA ASN A 101 -10.43 -6.18 25.19
C ASN A 101 -9.13 -6.98 25.00
N THR A 102 -8.83 -7.39 23.77
CA THR A 102 -7.64 -8.15 23.42
C THR A 102 -6.59 -7.22 22.83
N PHE A 103 -5.56 -6.93 23.62
CA PHE A 103 -4.47 -6.03 23.21
C PHE A 103 -3.24 -6.83 22.79
N ALA A 104 -2.67 -6.45 21.65
CA ALA A 104 -1.41 -6.98 21.15
C ALA A 104 -0.39 -5.86 20.94
N GLU A 105 0.89 -6.18 21.08
CA GLU A 105 1.96 -5.24 20.75
C GLU A 105 1.92 -4.94 19.24
N ARG A 106 1.91 -3.66 18.92
CA ARG A 106 2.26 -3.13 17.61
C ARG A 106 3.58 -2.38 17.73
N SER A 107 4.55 -2.79 16.94
CA SER A 107 5.88 -2.20 16.89
C SER A 107 6.38 -2.10 15.45
N GLY A 108 7.19 -1.09 15.19
CA GLY A 108 7.63 -0.73 13.84
C GLY A 108 7.67 0.77 13.66
N GLY A 109 8.02 1.22 12.46
CA GLY A 109 8.03 2.63 12.15
C GLY A 109 7.56 2.96 10.76
N PHE A 110 7.25 4.25 10.60
CA PHE A 110 6.85 4.84 9.34
C PHE A 110 7.88 5.87 8.91
N ILE A 111 8.20 5.90 7.63
CA ILE A 111 8.87 7.03 6.99
C ILE A 111 7.81 7.79 6.18
N PRO A 112 7.58 9.08 6.48
CA PRO A 112 6.58 9.89 5.79
C PRO A 112 7.02 10.28 4.38
N ARG A 113 6.07 10.71 3.55
CA ARG A 113 6.31 11.08 2.15
C ARG A 113 7.28 12.26 1.99
N ASP A 114 7.27 13.24 2.90
CA ASP A 114 8.15 14.41 2.84
C ASP A 114 9.63 14.11 3.09
N ALA A 115 9.97 12.87 3.51
CA ALA A 115 11.34 12.40 3.59
C ALA A 115 11.98 12.13 2.20
N PHE A 116 11.16 11.93 1.16
CA PHE A 116 11.65 11.65 -0.18
C PHE A 116 12.23 12.89 -0.87
N ALA A 117 13.32 12.68 -1.61
CA ALA A 117 13.77 13.69 -2.56
C ALA A 117 12.73 13.86 -3.68
N ALA A 118 12.63 15.06 -4.25
CA ALA A 118 11.71 15.35 -5.35
C ALA A 118 11.92 14.43 -6.57
N THR A 119 13.11 13.83 -6.74
CA THR A 119 13.45 12.91 -7.83
C THR A 119 13.17 11.43 -7.51
N SER A 120 12.52 11.13 -6.37
CA SER A 120 12.25 9.78 -5.89
C SER A 120 11.54 8.91 -6.94
N ALA A 121 12.04 7.69 -7.14
CA ALA A 121 11.42 6.68 -7.97
C ALA A 121 10.13 6.14 -7.33
N ILE A 122 10.11 6.01 -6.00
CA ILE A 122 8.92 5.56 -5.25
C ILE A 122 7.79 6.61 -5.36
N ASP A 123 8.09 7.89 -5.15
CA ASP A 123 7.10 8.98 -5.26
C ASP A 123 6.60 9.16 -6.71
N ALA A 124 7.46 8.88 -7.70
CA ALA A 124 7.08 8.88 -9.11
C ALA A 124 6.09 7.76 -9.45
N VAL A 125 6.30 6.55 -8.93
CA VAL A 125 5.36 5.42 -9.11
C VAL A 125 4.03 5.72 -8.41
N TYR A 126 4.06 6.24 -7.18
CA TYR A 126 2.85 6.61 -6.42
C TYR A 126 1.97 7.60 -7.18
N GLN A 127 2.56 8.56 -7.89
CA GLN A 127 1.84 9.59 -8.65
C GLN A 127 1.58 9.22 -10.12
N TRP A 128 1.92 8.02 -10.56
CA TRP A 128 1.89 7.68 -11.97
C TRP A 128 0.45 7.48 -12.48
N PRO A 129 -0.06 8.33 -13.41
CA PRO A 129 -1.47 8.29 -13.79
C PRO A 129 -1.96 6.94 -14.32
N PRO A 130 -1.18 6.17 -15.12
CA PRO A 130 -1.56 4.82 -15.51
C PRO A 130 -1.80 3.85 -14.36
N LEU A 131 -0.99 3.91 -13.30
CA LEU A 131 -1.19 3.07 -12.13
C LEU A 131 -2.45 3.49 -11.36
N LEU A 132 -2.67 4.79 -11.18
CA LEU A 132 -3.87 5.32 -10.52
C LEU A 132 -5.15 4.93 -11.28
N ALA A 133 -5.15 5.04 -12.61
CA ALA A 133 -6.26 4.62 -13.46
C ALA A 133 -6.51 3.10 -13.36
N PHE A 134 -5.44 2.31 -13.36
CA PHE A 134 -5.55 0.86 -13.17
C PHE A 134 -6.13 0.48 -11.81
N ILE A 135 -5.73 1.14 -10.73
CA ILE A 135 -6.29 0.89 -9.39
C ILE A 135 -7.77 1.31 -9.35
N ALA A 136 -8.12 2.45 -9.96
CA ALA A 136 -9.51 2.91 -10.05
C ALA A 136 -10.38 1.89 -10.78
N ASP A 137 -9.91 1.38 -11.92
CA ASP A 137 -10.58 0.32 -12.67
C ASP A 137 -10.67 -0.97 -11.84
N CYS A 138 -9.66 -1.36 -11.06
CA CYS A 138 -9.73 -2.55 -10.21
C CYS A 138 -10.75 -2.42 -9.07
N LEU A 139 -10.96 -1.21 -8.56
CA LEU A 139 -11.89 -0.92 -7.44
C LEU A 139 -13.29 -0.49 -7.90
N ASP A 140 -13.54 -0.46 -9.22
CA ASP A 140 -14.78 0.05 -9.82
C ASP A 140 -15.09 1.50 -9.41
N LEU A 141 -14.05 2.32 -9.29
CA LEU A 141 -14.13 3.73 -8.97
C LEU A 141 -13.97 4.58 -10.24
N PRO A 142 -14.68 5.71 -10.35
CA PRO A 142 -14.54 6.59 -11.52
C PRO A 142 -13.14 7.21 -11.62
N GLU A 143 -12.49 7.47 -10.48
CA GLU A 143 -11.16 8.07 -10.42
C GLU A 143 -10.55 7.88 -9.02
N ILE A 144 -9.22 7.86 -8.94
CA ILE A 144 -8.45 7.89 -7.69
C ILE A 144 -7.42 9.02 -7.76
N TYR A 145 -7.22 9.69 -6.63
CA TYR A 145 -6.27 10.77 -6.48
C TYR A 145 -5.25 10.43 -5.39
N CYS A 146 -4.01 10.89 -5.58
CA CYS A 146 -3.02 10.86 -4.51
C CYS A 146 -3.49 11.71 -3.34
N TYR A 147 -3.38 11.17 -2.13
CA TYR A 147 -3.71 11.91 -0.92
C TYR A 147 -2.76 13.09 -0.74
N ALA A 148 -3.33 14.28 -0.51
CA ALA A 148 -2.61 15.56 -0.54
C ALA A 148 -1.75 15.81 0.70
N ASP A 149 -1.95 15.05 1.78
CA ASP A 149 -1.15 15.16 3.00
C ASP A 149 0.31 14.74 2.72
N PRO A 150 1.29 15.64 2.96
CA PRO A 150 2.70 15.36 2.70
C PRO A 150 3.33 14.36 3.67
N LEU A 151 2.62 13.95 4.72
CA LEU A 151 3.06 12.92 5.66
C LEU A 151 2.35 11.59 5.38
N ALA A 152 1.03 11.63 5.18
CA ALA A 152 0.19 10.43 5.15
C ALA A 152 -0.06 9.85 3.75
N GLY A 153 0.21 10.60 2.67
CA GLY A 153 -0.16 10.13 1.33
C GLY A 153 0.66 8.94 0.81
N LEU A 154 1.95 8.88 1.15
CA LEU A 154 2.84 7.76 0.84
C LEU A 154 3.67 7.48 2.08
N THR A 155 3.70 6.24 2.53
CA THR A 155 4.46 5.87 3.73
C THR A 155 5.25 4.60 3.50
N ILE A 156 6.48 4.54 4.03
CA ILE A 156 7.23 3.29 4.12
C ILE A 156 7.03 2.68 5.50
N ASN A 157 6.41 1.50 5.54
CA ASN A 157 6.37 0.64 6.71
C ASN A 157 7.72 -0.06 6.87
N VAL A 158 8.39 0.13 8.01
CA VAL A 158 9.64 -0.54 8.36
C VAL A 158 9.41 -1.41 9.59
N LEU A 159 9.74 -2.70 9.47
CA LEU A 159 9.76 -3.65 10.57
C LEU A 159 11.17 -4.24 10.67
N ASP A 160 11.85 -3.92 11.77
CA ASP A 160 13.10 -4.55 12.18
C ASP A 160 12.83 -5.92 12.86
N PRO A 161 13.85 -6.80 12.99
CA PRO A 161 13.68 -8.10 13.63
C PRO A 161 13.03 -8.03 15.01
N GLY A 162 11.97 -8.82 15.22
CA GLY A 162 11.20 -8.87 16.46
C GLY A 162 10.08 -7.83 16.56
N GLN A 163 9.93 -6.94 15.57
CA GLN A 163 8.79 -6.04 15.47
C GLN A 163 7.62 -6.72 14.76
N GLN A 164 6.40 -6.26 15.05
CA GLN A 164 5.18 -6.82 14.49
C GLN A 164 4.10 -5.76 14.25
N PHE A 165 3.33 -5.96 13.21
CA PHE A 165 2.12 -5.19 12.93
C PHE A 165 0.91 -5.98 13.44
N ALA A 166 0.34 -5.55 14.56
CA ALA A 166 -0.78 -6.25 15.20
C ALA A 166 -2.02 -6.27 14.29
N TRP A 167 -2.90 -7.26 14.50
CA TRP A 167 -4.22 -7.33 13.87
C TRP A 167 -5.02 -6.04 14.12
N HIS A 168 -5.51 -5.42 13.06
CA HIS A 168 -6.34 -4.22 13.11
C HIS A 168 -7.17 -4.08 11.84
N TYR A 169 -8.15 -3.17 11.90
CA TYR A 169 -8.82 -2.66 10.72
C TYR A 169 -8.20 -1.33 10.31
N ASP A 170 -7.97 -1.17 9.01
CA ASP A 170 -7.68 0.14 8.44
C ASP A 170 -8.94 1.01 8.46
N THR A 171 -8.73 2.31 8.63
CA THR A 171 -9.79 3.32 8.54
C THR A 171 -10.05 3.76 7.11
N ASN A 172 -9.25 3.30 6.15
CA ASN A 172 -9.35 3.66 4.73
C ASN A 172 -10.32 2.72 4.02
N ASP A 173 -10.96 3.21 2.95
CA ASP A 173 -11.85 2.38 2.10
C ASP A 173 -11.07 1.26 1.40
N PHE A 174 -9.79 1.48 1.11
CA PHE A 174 -8.86 0.48 0.58
C PHE A 174 -7.41 0.86 0.92
N ALA A 175 -6.50 -0.10 0.76
CA ALA A 175 -5.06 0.11 0.85
C ALA A 175 -4.34 -0.55 -0.32
N VAL A 176 -3.25 0.06 -0.78
CA VAL A 176 -2.34 -0.52 -1.77
C VAL A 176 -0.96 -0.61 -1.16
N THR A 177 -0.42 -1.82 -1.07
CA THR A 177 0.92 -2.07 -0.53
C THR A 177 1.81 -2.65 -1.62
N ILE A 178 3.01 -2.09 -1.77
CA ILE A 178 4.05 -2.60 -2.65
C ILE A 178 5.21 -3.07 -1.79
N LEU A 179 5.53 -4.37 -1.85
CA LEU A 179 6.68 -4.94 -1.18
C LEU A 179 7.96 -4.61 -1.96
N VAL A 180 8.91 -3.93 -1.32
CA VAL A 180 10.22 -3.60 -1.89
C VAL A 180 11.31 -4.51 -1.32
N ASP A 181 11.42 -4.54 0.01
CA ASP A 181 12.39 -5.38 0.73
C ASP A 181 11.65 -6.48 1.49
N GLU A 182 11.81 -7.73 1.01
CA GLU A 182 11.23 -8.91 1.64
C GLU A 182 12.10 -9.38 2.83
N ALA A 183 11.45 -9.77 3.93
CA ALA A 183 12.14 -10.35 5.08
C ALA A 183 12.71 -11.74 4.75
N SER A 184 13.87 -12.09 5.29
CA SER A 184 14.44 -13.43 5.13
C SER A 184 13.64 -14.52 5.85
N GLU A 185 12.96 -14.15 6.95
CA GLU A 185 12.06 -15.00 7.73
C GLU A 185 11.01 -14.11 8.42
N GLY A 186 9.77 -14.60 8.54
CA GLY A 186 8.67 -13.84 9.11
C GLY A 186 8.16 -12.75 8.16
N GLY A 187 7.64 -11.65 8.71
CA GLY A 187 7.14 -10.51 7.91
C GLY A 187 5.95 -10.84 7.01
N LEU A 188 5.22 -11.92 7.30
CA LEU A 188 4.08 -12.34 6.49
C LEU A 188 2.93 -11.34 6.63
N PHE A 189 2.39 -10.90 5.50
CA PHE A 189 1.11 -10.22 5.47
C PHE A 189 -0.01 -11.23 5.72
N GLN A 190 -0.71 -11.08 6.85
CA GLN A 190 -1.84 -11.93 7.23
C GLN A 190 -3.12 -11.11 7.26
N TYR A 191 -4.19 -11.66 6.71
CA TYR A 191 -5.53 -11.08 6.76
C TYR A 191 -6.57 -12.19 6.92
N SER A 192 -7.77 -11.81 7.34
CA SER A 192 -8.92 -12.71 7.40
C SER A 192 -10.12 -11.98 6.79
N PRO A 193 -10.62 -12.40 5.61
CA PRO A 193 -11.72 -11.74 4.94
C PRO A 193 -13.04 -11.95 5.67
N ASN A 194 -14.00 -11.05 5.46
CA ASN A 194 -15.41 -11.23 5.86
C ASN A 194 -15.64 -11.53 7.35
N ILE A 195 -14.76 -11.04 8.23
CA ILE A 195 -14.85 -11.23 9.69
C ILE A 195 -15.70 -10.17 10.41
N ARG A 196 -16.18 -9.15 9.69
CA ARG A 196 -17.12 -8.15 10.22
C ARG A 196 -18.13 -7.72 9.16
N THR A 197 -19.27 -7.17 9.60
CA THR A 197 -20.19 -6.46 8.72
C THR A 197 -20.50 -5.09 9.30
N ALA A 198 -20.94 -4.14 8.46
CA ALA A 198 -21.32 -2.82 8.94
C ALA A 198 -22.47 -2.93 9.96
N GLY A 199 -22.20 -2.56 11.23
CA GLY A 199 -23.16 -2.61 12.32
C GLY A 199 -23.11 -3.87 13.20
N ASP A 200 -22.17 -4.79 12.93
CA ASP A 200 -21.87 -5.97 13.76
C ASP A 200 -20.34 -6.10 13.85
N GLU A 201 -19.77 -5.39 14.83
CA GLU A 201 -18.32 -5.24 15.09
C GLU A 201 -17.87 -5.95 16.36
#